data_AF-A0A349L3E7-F1
#
_entry.id   AF-A0A349L3E7-F1
#
_cell.length_a   1.000
_cell.length_b   1.000
_cell.length_c   1.000
_cell.angle_alpha   90.00
_cell.angle_beta   90.00
_cell.angle_gamma   90.00
#
_symmetry.space_group_name_H-M   'P 1'
#
loop_
_entity.id
_entity.type
_entity.pdbx_description
1 polymer ?
#
loop_
_entity_poly.entity_id
_entity_poly.type
_entity_poly.pdbx_seq_one_letter_code
_entity_poly.pdbx_strand_id
1 'polypeptide(L)' 'MKIRVATYNIHKGVSSVRGLPRVHALKQAIGLFEADVVFLQEVQGRHDRNAAQFGAASRGQQHWPVAAQ' A
#
# COMPACT_ATOMS: atom_id res chain seq x y z
N MET A 1 -7.18 14.88 26.69
CA MET A 1 -7.34 13.98 25.52
C MET A 1 -5.95 13.64 25.00
N LYS A 2 -5.66 12.37 24.69
CA LYS A 2 -4.37 11.96 24.07
C LYS A 2 -4.65 11.60 22.61
N ILE A 3 -3.80 12.05 21.68
CA ILE A 3 -3.86 11.70 20.26
C ILE A 3 -2.54 11.00 19.91
N ARG A 4 -2.63 9.84 19.26
CA ARG A 4 -1.50 9.06 18.75
C ARG A 4 -1.31 9.34 17.27
N VAL A 5 -0.12 9.80 16.92
CA VAL A 5 0.25 10.14 15.53
C VAL A 5 1.39 9.25 15.08
N ALA A 6 1.28 8.66 13.89
CA ALA A 6 2.33 7.88 13.26
C ALA A 6 2.71 8.45 11.89
N THR A 7 3.96 8.23 11.48
CA THR A 7 4.45 8.55 10.14
C THR A 7 5.10 7.31 9.53
N TYR A 8 4.79 7.00 8.27
CA TYR A 8 5.33 5.83 7.61
C TYR A 8 5.57 6.05 6.11
N ASN A 9 6.81 5.84 5.70
CA ASN A 9 7.18 5.87 4.29
C ASN A 9 6.89 4.50 3.66
N ILE A 10 5.90 4.46 2.76
CA ILE A 10 5.40 3.21 2.18
C ILE A 10 6.15 2.76 0.93
N HIS A 11 7.14 3.55 0.48
CA HIS A 11 7.92 3.27 -0.71
C HIS A 11 7.05 2.90 -1.93
N LYS A 12 6.02 3.71 -2.21
CA LYS A 12 5.09 3.55 -3.33
C LYS A 12 4.29 2.24 -3.33
N GLY A 13 4.24 1.53 -2.20
CA GLY A 13 3.51 0.27 -2.10
C GLY A 13 4.25 -0.95 -2.67
N VAL A 14 5.56 -0.84 -2.95
CA VAL A 14 6.38 -1.92 -3.51
C VAL A 14 7.58 -2.24 -2.60
N SER A 15 8.14 -3.45 -2.75
CA SER A 15 9.40 -3.78 -2.08
C SER A 15 10.60 -3.19 -2.82
N SER A 16 11.52 -2.58 -2.09
CA SER A 16 12.74 -1.97 -2.65
C SER A 16 13.67 -3.00 -3.32
N VAL A 17 13.60 -4.26 -2.88
CA VAL A 17 14.52 -5.33 -3.31
C VAL A 17 13.98 -6.15 -4.48
N ARG A 18 12.65 -6.30 -4.62
CA ARG A 18 12.04 -7.17 -5.67
C ARG A 18 10.95 -6.49 -6.49
N GLY A 19 10.61 -5.23 -6.21
CA GLY A 19 9.54 -4.50 -6.90
C GLY A 19 8.16 -5.13 -6.76
N LEU A 20 7.97 -6.04 -5.79
CA LEU A 20 6.72 -6.76 -5.62
C LEU A 20 5.69 -5.88 -4.90
N PRO A 21 4.40 -5.92 -5.31
CA PRO A 21 3.33 -5.26 -4.59
C PRO A 21 3.26 -5.68 -3.13
N ARG A 22 3.12 -4.71 -2.22
CA ARG A 22 2.93 -4.93 -0.78
C ARG A 22 1.76 -4.16 -0.18
N VAL A 23 0.89 -3.59 -1.01
CA VAL A 23 -0.21 -2.72 -0.56
C VAL A 23 -1.09 -3.39 0.51
N HIS A 24 -1.40 -4.68 0.37
CA HIS A 24 -2.15 -5.44 1.39
C HIS A 24 -1.38 -5.61 2.70
N ALA A 25 -0.09 -5.93 2.63
CA ALA A 25 0.76 -6.05 3.82
C ALA A 25 0.94 -4.68 4.52
N LEU A 26 1.06 -3.59 3.75
CA LEU A 26 1.11 -2.23 4.28
C LEU A 26 -0.18 -1.85 4.99
N LYS A 27 -1.35 -2.19 4.41
CA LYS A 27 -2.66 -1.99 5.06
C LYS A 27 -2.73 -2.72 6.41
N GLN A 28 -2.29 -3.97 6.47
CA GLN A 28 -2.23 -4.72 7.71
C GLN A 28 -1.27 -4.07 8.72
N ALA A 29 -0.06 -3.70 8.30
CA ALA A 29 0.93 -3.07 9.16
C ALA A 29 0.45 -1.72 9.75
N ILE A 30 -0.17 -0.87 8.92
CA ILE A 30 -0.76 0.40 9.36
C ILE A 30 -1.87 0.15 10.41
N GLY A 31 -2.67 -0.90 10.22
CA GLY A 31 -3.70 -1.29 11.19
C GLY A 31 -3.16 -1.66 12.58
N LEU A 32 -1.88 -2.02 12.68
CA LEU A 32 -1.22 -2.35 13.96
C LEU A 32 -0.62 -1.13 14.67
N PHE A 33 -0.63 0.06 14.07
CA PHE A 33 -0.05 1.24 14.70
C PHE A 33 -0.88 1.76 15.89
N GLU A 34 -2.18 1.40 15.92
CA GLU A 34 -3.16 1.91 16.89
C GLU A 34 -3.09 3.45 17.01
N ALA A 35 -2.81 4.12 15.89
CA ALA A 35 -2.70 5.56 15.81
C ALA A 35 -4.06 6.17 15.40
N ASP A 36 -4.38 7.33 15.95
CA ASP A 36 -5.56 8.10 15.57
C ASP A 36 -5.34 8.79 14.21
N VAL A 37 -4.09 9.17 13.90
CA VAL A 37 -3.70 9.81 12.64
C VAL A 37 -2.41 9.19 12.10
N VAL A 38 -2.40 8.85 10.81
CA VAL A 38 -1.22 8.30 10.13
C VAL A 38 -0.86 9.17 8.92
N PHE A 39 0.38 9.64 8.86
CA PHE A 39 0.96 10.32 7.70
C PHE A 39 1.74 9.31 6.84
N LEU A 40 1.41 9.23 5.56
CA LEU A 40 2.11 8.35 4.61
C LEU A 40 3.00 9.16 3.67
N GLN A 41 4.23 8.70 3.44
CA GLN A 41 5.15 9.28 2.44
C GLN A 41 5.31 8.36 1.24
N GLU A 42 5.73 8.95 0.11
CA GLU A 42 5.84 8.27 -1.18
C GLU A 42 4.51 7.65 -1.65
N VAL A 43 3.39 8.27 -1.26
CA VAL A 43 2.06 7.93 -1.77
C VAL A 43 2.01 8.31 -3.25
N GLN A 44 1.62 7.36 -4.08
CA GLN A 44 1.41 7.57 -5.50
C GLN A 44 -0.01 7.12 -5.84
N GLY A 45 -0.62 7.79 -6.82
CA GLY A 45 -1.93 7.43 -7.34
C GLY A 45 -1.92 6.11 -8.11
N ARG A 46 -2.86 5.93 -9.04
CA ARG A 46 -2.95 4.69 -9.82
C ARG A 46 -1.69 4.49 -10.66
N HIS A 47 -0.98 3.37 -10.42
CA HIS A 47 0.12 2.92 -11.27
C HIS A 47 -0.40 2.01 -12.36
N ASP A 48 -0.69 2.56 -13.53
CA ASP A 48 -1.29 1.81 -14.65
C ASP A 48 -0.43 0.61 -15.08
N ARG A 49 0.90 0.74 -15.01
CA ARG A 49 1.83 -0.38 -15.24
C ARG A 49 1.68 -1.49 -14.20
N ASN A 50 1.62 -1.15 -12.91
CA ASN A 50 1.43 -2.15 -11.86
C ASN A 50 0.01 -2.73 -11.91
N ALA A 51 -1.00 -1.93 -12.19
CA ALA A 51 -2.36 -2.42 -12.40
C ALA A 51 -2.44 -3.41 -13.57
N ALA A 52 -1.75 -3.15 -14.68
CA ALA A 52 -1.68 -4.09 -15.80
C ALA A 52 -0.87 -5.35 -15.46
N GLN A 53 0.25 -5.21 -14.74
CA GLN A 53 1.11 -6.33 -14.38
C GLN A 53 0.51 -7.22 -13.28
N PHE A 54 -0.23 -6.62 -12.36
CA PHE A 54 -0.57 -7.19 -11.06
C PHE A 54 -2.05 -7.10 -10.66
N GLY A 55 -2.89 -6.45 -11.47
CA GLY A 55 -4.34 -6.32 -11.25
C GLY A 55 -5.19 -7.25 -12.13
N ALA A 56 -4.59 -7.93 -13.12
CA ALA A 56 -5.31 -8.86 -13.98
C ALA A 56 -5.49 -10.24 -13.31
N ALA A 57 -6.74 -10.70 -13.20
CA ALA A 57 -7.10 -12.01 -12.64
C ALA A 57 -6.48 -13.20 -13.40
N SER A 58 -6.05 -13.00 -14.65
CA SER A 58 -5.41 -14.03 -15.48
C SER A 58 -4.08 -14.57 -14.92
N ARG A 59 -3.50 -13.91 -13.91
CA ARG A 59 -2.28 -14.34 -13.21
C ARG A 59 -2.52 -15.00 -11.85
N GLY A 60 -3.78 -15.31 -11.50
CA GLY A 60 -4.12 -16.18 -10.37
C GLY A 60 -4.30 -15.47 -9.03
N GLN A 61 -3.70 -14.31 -8.77
CA GLN A 61 -4.02 -13.49 -7.59
C GLN A 61 -3.98 -11.98 -7.88
N GLN A 62 -5.04 -11.28 -7.46
CA GLN A 62 -5.19 -9.84 -7.64
C GLN A 62 -4.62 -9.12 -6.42
N HIS A 63 -3.33 -8.77 -6.46
CA HIS A 63 -2.63 -8.08 -5.36
C HIS A 63 -2.48 -6.57 -5.56
N TRP A 64 -2.93 -6.02 -6.70
CA TRP A 64 -3.01 -4.59 -6.95
C TRP A 64 -4.47 -4.13 -6.98
N PRO A 65 -4.86 -3.09 -6.21
CA PRO A 65 -6.23 -2.60 -6.22
C PRO A 65 -6.58 -1.96 -7.57
N VAL A 66 -7.76 -2.32 -8.11
CA VAL A 66 -8.28 -1.81 -9.38
C VAL A 66 -8.98 -0.44 -9.25
N ALA A 67 -9.33 -0.06 -8.03
CA ALA A 67 -9.90 1.23 -7.66
C ALA A 67 -9.23 1.76 -6.38
N ALA A 68 -9.33 3.07 -6.12
CA ALA A 68 -8.96 3.63 -4.82
C ALA A 68 -9.84 3.00 -3.71
N GLN A 69 -9.25 2.69 -2.57
CA GLN A 69 -9.94 2.19 -1.37
C GLN A 69 -10.12 3.32 -0.36
#